data_AF-A0A9X4QSE7-F1
#
_entry.id   AF-A0A9X4QSE7-F1
#
_cell.length_a   1.000
_cell.length_b   1.000
_cell.length_c   1.000
_cell.angle_alpha   90.00
_cell.angle_beta   90.00
_cell.angle_gamma   90.00
#
_symmetry.space_group_name_H-M   'P 1'
#
loop_
_entity.id
_entity.type
_entity.pdbx_description
1 polymer ?
#
loop_
_entity_poly.entity_id
_entity_poly.type
_entity_poly.pdbx_seq_one_letter_code
_entity_poly.pdbx_strand_id
1 'polypeptide(L)'
;MTYVPLRFVSQTLGAEVGWNQQTKQATITTAERQLVVSMDQKAEVPSSRRITDQRVQVLVDKLNEATDISAMKQIRTYFSPYFTDLFINTLVQSKGLENDFKFKTIYQSGVTYKDDHTATLVQSSGMNSDNETLYRYATLVYADKSWKVSAVSFKKVTEILNP
;
A
#
# COMPACT_ATOMS: atom_id res chain seq x y z
N MET A 1 1.44 -2.10 34.75
CA MET A 1 1.64 -2.26 33.29
C MET A 1 3.05 -1.78 32.98
N THR A 2 3.86 -2.58 32.28
CA THR A 2 5.23 -2.21 31.92
C THR A 2 5.23 -1.82 30.45
N TYR A 3 5.49 -0.55 30.16
CA TYR A 3 5.66 -0.06 28.79
C TYR A 3 7.12 -0.24 28.39
N VAL A 4 7.38 -1.09 27.39
CA VAL A 4 8.71 -1.26 26.83
C VAL A 4 8.85 -0.29 25.64
N PRO A 5 9.82 0.65 25.67
CA PRO A 5 10.04 1.57 24.57
C PRO A 5 10.41 0.80 23.30
N LEU A 6 9.64 0.99 22.23
CA LEU A 6 9.85 0.30 20.95
C LEU A 6 11.27 0.51 20.39
N ARG A 7 11.85 1.70 20.61
CA ARG A 7 13.23 2.05 20.23
C ARG A 7 14.30 1.16 20.86
N PHE A 8 14.03 0.63 22.06
CA PHE A 8 14.99 -0.18 22.81
C PHE A 8 15.07 -1.61 22.24
N VAL A 9 13.94 -2.15 21.80
CA VAL A 9 13.85 -3.50 21.20
C VAL A 9 14.40 -3.49 19.77
N SER A 10 14.25 -2.39 19.02
CA SER A 10 14.73 -2.29 17.64
C SER A 10 16.25 -2.16 17.55
N GLN A 11 16.88 -1.35 18.42
CA GLN A 11 18.35 -1.22 18.45
C GLN A 11 19.05 -2.53 18.83
N THR A 12 18.46 -3.32 19.73
CA THR A 12 19.01 -4.62 20.14
C THR A 12 18.87 -5.71 19.08
N LEU A 13 17.98 -5.52 18.09
CA LEU A 13 17.76 -6.44 16.96
C LEU A 13 18.36 -5.95 15.62
N GLY A 14 19.10 -4.83 15.62
CA GLY A 14 19.68 -4.26 14.39
C GLY A 14 18.63 -3.68 13.43
N ALA A 15 17.50 -3.21 13.95
CA ALA A 15 16.41 -2.63 13.17
C ALA A 15 16.37 -1.10 13.31
N GLU A 16 16.28 -0.39 12.17
CA GLU A 16 16.05 1.05 12.10
C GLU A 16 14.56 1.35 12.32
N VAL A 17 14.23 2.40 13.06
CA VAL A 17 12.84 2.80 13.30
C VAL A 17 12.60 4.21 12.79
N GLY A 18 11.93 4.31 11.65
CA GLY A 18 11.36 5.55 11.13
C GLY A 18 10.00 5.83 11.76
N TRP A 19 9.71 7.08 12.10
CA TRP A 19 8.38 7.50 12.55
C TRP A 19 7.82 8.54 11.59
N ASN A 20 6.73 8.21 10.92
CA ASN A 20 5.99 9.14 10.09
C ASN A 20 4.88 9.79 10.93
N GLN A 21 5.11 11.03 11.34
CA GLN A 21 4.15 11.81 12.14
C GLN A 21 2.85 12.10 11.38
N GLN A 22 2.90 12.26 10.06
CA GLN A 22 1.72 12.57 9.25
C GLN A 22 0.76 11.38 9.16
N THR A 23 1.30 10.17 9.14
CA THR A 23 0.50 8.93 9.06
C THR A 23 0.41 8.18 10.39
N LYS A 24 0.97 8.74 11.47
CA LYS A 24 1.12 8.11 12.80
C LYS A 24 1.59 6.65 12.69
N GLN A 25 2.62 6.45 11.88
CA GLN A 25 3.11 5.15 11.47
C GLN A 25 4.57 4.99 11.85
N ALA A 26 4.88 3.93 12.60
CA ALA A 26 6.24 3.49 12.85
C ALA A 26 6.63 2.49 11.74
N THR A 27 7.74 2.75 11.08
CA THR A 27 8.37 1.83 10.14
C THR A 27 9.60 1.26 10.81
N ILE A 28 9.65 -0.05 11.01
CA ILE A 28 10.78 -0.78 11.54
C ILE A 28 11.43 -1.49 10.35
N THR A 29 12.68 -1.19 10.03
CA THR A 29 13.43 -1.80 8.94
C THR A 29 14.56 -2.64 9.52
N THR A 30 14.52 -3.95 9.30
CA THR A 30 15.62 -4.88 9.57
C THR A 30 16.24 -5.33 8.25
N ALA A 31 17.49 -5.83 8.27
CA ALA A 31 18.25 -6.24 7.08
C ALA A 31 17.50 -7.20 6.13
N GLU A 32 16.49 -7.93 6.62
CA GLU A 32 15.71 -8.88 5.84
C GLU A 32 14.21 -8.54 5.74
N ARG A 33 13.68 -7.58 6.53
CA ARG A 33 12.23 -7.34 6.67
C ARG A 33 11.90 -5.90 7.10
N GLN A 34 10.86 -5.31 6.52
CA GLN A 34 10.29 -4.03 6.96
C GLN A 34 8.90 -4.27 7.59
N LEU A 35 8.75 -3.88 8.84
CA LEU A 35 7.53 -3.98 9.66
C LEU A 35 6.95 -2.59 9.86
N VAL A 36 5.73 -2.37 9.38
CA VAL A 36 5.05 -1.08 9.50
C VAL A 36 3.91 -1.18 10.52
N VAL A 37 3.95 -0.35 11.56
CA VAL A 37 3.01 -0.35 12.69
C VAL A 37 2.30 1.01 12.75
N SER A 38 1.00 1.04 12.47
CA SER A 38 0.14 2.23 12.60
C SER A 38 -0.62 2.22 13.93
N MET A 39 -0.71 3.37 14.60
CA MET A 39 -1.30 3.49 15.95
C MET A 39 -2.82 3.76 15.99
N ASP A 40 -3.49 3.97 14.86
CA ASP A 40 -4.95 4.17 14.85
C ASP A 40 -5.69 2.83 14.90
N GLN A 41 -6.75 2.77 15.73
CA GLN A 41 -7.55 1.59 16.03
C GLN A 41 -7.87 0.79 14.76
N LYS A 42 -7.26 -0.39 14.61
CA LYS A 42 -7.66 -1.35 13.59
C LYS A 42 -9.13 -1.67 13.84
N ALA A 43 -10.01 -1.32 12.89
CA ALA A 43 -11.35 -1.88 12.86
C ALA A 43 -11.22 -3.41 12.98
N GLU A 44 -12.00 -4.02 13.88
CA GLU A 44 -11.97 -5.46 14.10
C GLU A 44 -12.66 -6.16 12.91
N VAL A 45 -11.92 -6.31 11.81
CA VAL A 45 -12.44 -6.95 10.60
C VAL A 45 -12.42 -8.47 10.81
N PRO A 46 -13.58 -9.16 10.64
CA PRO A 46 -13.66 -10.61 10.70
C PRO A 46 -12.61 -11.24 9.80
N SER A 47 -11.96 -12.32 10.24
CA SER A 47 -10.91 -13.00 9.46
C SER A 47 -11.39 -13.39 8.06
N SER A 48 -12.66 -13.76 7.90
CA SER A 48 -13.32 -14.08 6.62
C SER A 48 -13.40 -12.91 5.64
N ARG A 49 -13.31 -11.67 6.14
CA ARG A 49 -13.40 -10.44 5.36
C ARG A 49 -12.02 -9.83 5.06
N ARG A 50 -10.96 -10.35 5.68
CA ARG A 50 -9.59 -9.89 5.42
C ARG A 50 -9.15 -10.28 4.01
N ILE A 51 -8.48 -9.35 3.33
CA ILE A 51 -7.79 -9.62 2.08
C ILE A 51 -6.68 -10.64 2.32
N THR A 52 -6.59 -11.64 1.44
CA THR A 52 -5.52 -12.64 1.49
C THR A 52 -4.25 -12.09 0.81
N ASP A 53 -3.08 -12.60 1.18
CA ASP A 53 -1.81 -12.18 0.57
C ASP A 53 -1.80 -12.40 -0.94
N GLN A 54 -2.32 -13.55 -1.38
CA GLN A 54 -2.47 -13.86 -2.79
C GLN A 54 -3.32 -12.79 -3.49
N ARG A 55 -4.40 -12.33 -2.86
CA ARG A 55 -5.23 -11.27 -3.45
C ARG A 55 -4.49 -9.94 -3.45
N VAL A 56 -3.75 -9.59 -2.40
CA VAL A 56 -2.91 -8.38 -2.39
C VAL A 56 -1.92 -8.42 -3.54
N GLN A 57 -1.18 -9.52 -3.72
CA GLN A 57 -0.23 -9.70 -4.81
C GLN A 57 -0.87 -9.44 -6.17
N VAL A 58 -2.01 -10.09 -6.44
CA VAL A 58 -2.75 -9.93 -7.70
C VAL A 58 -3.17 -8.47 -7.91
N LEU A 59 -3.66 -7.77 -6.88
CA LEU A 59 -4.03 -6.36 -7.02
C LEU A 59 -2.80 -5.49 -7.31
N VAL A 60 -1.67 -5.76 -6.68
CA VAL A 60 -0.41 -5.04 -6.92
C VAL A 60 0.08 -5.25 -8.35
N ASP A 61 0.07 -6.48 -8.84
CA ASP A 61 0.48 -6.80 -10.20
C ASP A 61 -0.43 -6.09 -11.21
N LYS A 62 -1.74 -6.11 -11.00
CA LYS A 62 -2.70 -5.41 -11.87
C LYS A 62 -2.56 -3.90 -11.81
N LEU A 63 -2.24 -3.33 -10.64
CA LEU A 63 -1.90 -1.92 -10.53
C LEU A 63 -0.62 -1.57 -11.30
N ASN A 64 0.38 -2.45 -11.28
CA ASN A 64 1.61 -2.28 -12.04
C ASN A 64 1.36 -2.41 -13.55
N GLU A 65 0.46 -3.28 -13.99
CA GLU A 65 0.02 -3.37 -15.40
C GLU A 65 -0.78 -2.13 -15.83
N ALA A 66 -1.58 -1.57 -14.92
CA ALA A 66 -2.44 -0.42 -15.19
C ALA A 66 -1.70 0.93 -15.32
N THR A 67 -0.37 0.96 -15.16
CA THR A 67 0.38 2.21 -15.26
C THR A 67 0.39 2.79 -16.67
N ASP A 68 0.39 1.93 -17.69
CA ASP A 68 0.27 2.31 -19.09
C ASP A 68 -0.67 1.31 -19.78
N ILE A 69 -1.86 1.79 -20.13
CA ILE A 69 -2.89 0.99 -20.80
C ILE A 69 -3.15 1.49 -22.23
N SER A 70 -2.33 2.40 -22.73
CA SER A 70 -2.55 3.11 -23.99
C SER A 70 -2.69 2.17 -25.20
N ALA A 71 -2.00 1.04 -25.19
CA ALA A 71 -2.04 0.01 -26.24
C ALA A 71 -3.00 -1.16 -25.94
N MET A 72 -3.65 -1.19 -24.78
CA MET A 72 -4.47 -2.32 -24.36
C MET A 72 -5.85 -2.32 -25.04
N LYS A 73 -6.31 -3.50 -25.43
CA LYS A 73 -7.68 -3.75 -25.88
C LYS A 73 -8.50 -4.36 -24.75
N GLN A 74 -9.82 -4.18 -24.78
CA GLN A 74 -10.76 -4.78 -23.82
C GLN A 74 -10.43 -4.47 -22.36
N ILE A 75 -9.89 -3.28 -22.09
CA ILE A 75 -9.43 -2.81 -20.76
C ILE A 75 -10.48 -3.11 -19.67
N ARG A 76 -11.75 -2.77 -19.92
CA ARG A 76 -12.83 -2.97 -18.95
C ARG A 76 -13.05 -4.44 -18.61
N THR A 77 -13.08 -5.32 -19.60
CA THR A 77 -13.22 -6.77 -19.38
C THR A 77 -12.04 -7.30 -18.58
N TYR A 78 -10.82 -6.91 -18.96
CA TYR A 78 -9.58 -7.37 -18.33
C TYR A 78 -9.47 -6.94 -16.85
N PHE A 79 -9.83 -5.69 -16.52
CA PHE A 79 -9.66 -5.15 -15.17
C PHE A 79 -10.89 -5.29 -14.26
N SER A 80 -12.09 -5.58 -14.78
CA SER A 80 -13.31 -5.73 -13.97
C SER A 80 -13.24 -6.70 -12.78
N PRO A 81 -12.44 -7.79 -12.80
CA PRO A 81 -12.29 -8.67 -11.63
C PRO A 81 -11.48 -8.04 -10.49
N TYR A 82 -10.73 -6.96 -10.77
CA TYR A 82 -9.74 -6.38 -9.87
C TYR A 82 -10.08 -4.95 -9.47
N PHE A 83 -10.70 -4.20 -10.37
CA PHE A 83 -10.96 -2.77 -10.23
C PHE A 83 -12.45 -2.49 -10.32
N THR A 84 -12.89 -1.45 -9.63
CA THR A 84 -14.25 -0.93 -9.79
C THR A 84 -14.40 -0.26 -11.16
N ASP A 85 -15.63 -0.25 -11.68
CA ASP A 85 -15.96 0.42 -12.94
C ASP A 85 -15.59 1.89 -12.96
N LEU A 86 -15.79 2.58 -11.82
CA LEU A 86 -15.41 3.98 -11.67
C LEU A 86 -13.90 4.16 -11.84
N PHE A 87 -13.11 3.31 -11.18
CA PHE A 87 -11.66 3.37 -11.29
C PHE A 87 -11.16 3.04 -12.70
N ILE A 88 -11.75 2.03 -13.35
CA ILE A 88 -11.45 1.69 -14.74
C ILE A 88 -11.74 2.89 -15.66
N ASN A 89 -12.85 3.59 -15.46
CA ASN A 89 -13.16 4.79 -16.25
C ASN A 89 -12.10 5.88 -16.06
N THR A 90 -11.64 6.11 -14.82
CA THR A 90 -10.54 7.05 -14.55
C THR A 90 -9.27 6.63 -15.29
N LEU A 91 -8.87 5.36 -15.21
CA LEU A 91 -7.69 4.83 -15.89
C LEU A 91 -7.76 5.04 -17.42
N VAL A 92 -8.92 4.78 -18.02
CA VAL A 92 -9.12 4.98 -19.47
C VAL A 92 -8.99 6.45 -19.86
N GLN A 93 -9.50 7.37 -19.03
CA GLN A 93 -9.41 8.81 -19.28
C GLN A 93 -7.96 9.33 -19.17
N SER A 94 -7.22 8.86 -18.17
CA SER A 94 -5.81 9.24 -17.94
C SER A 94 -4.81 8.42 -18.78
N LYS A 95 -5.27 7.40 -19.49
CA LYS A 95 -4.46 6.41 -20.23
C LYS A 95 -3.50 5.60 -19.35
N GLY A 96 -3.77 5.50 -18.05
CA GLY A 96 -2.93 4.80 -17.09
C GLY A 96 -2.91 5.45 -15.71
N LEU A 97 -1.94 5.06 -14.88
CA LEU A 97 -1.70 5.70 -13.58
C LEU A 97 -0.77 6.90 -13.74
N GLU A 98 -0.83 7.81 -12.77
CA GLU A 98 0.02 9.00 -12.71
C GLU A 98 1.52 8.68 -12.70
N ASN A 99 1.90 7.51 -12.18
CA ASN A 99 3.29 7.08 -12.09
C ASN A 99 3.46 5.61 -12.53
N ASP A 100 4.56 5.31 -13.21
CA ASP A 100 4.87 4.02 -13.81
C ASP A 100 5.79 3.11 -12.99
N PHE A 101 6.21 3.57 -11.81
CA PHE A 101 7.05 2.79 -10.90
C PHE A 101 6.41 1.45 -10.57
N LYS A 102 7.20 0.37 -10.73
CA LYS A 102 6.75 -1.00 -10.47
C LYS A 102 7.07 -1.39 -9.04
N PHE A 103 6.04 -1.37 -8.19
CA PHE A 103 6.15 -1.79 -6.80
C PHE A 103 6.21 -3.33 -6.74
N LYS A 104 7.38 -3.87 -6.39
CA LYS A 104 7.62 -5.33 -6.30
C LYS A 104 7.54 -5.85 -4.86
N THR A 105 7.96 -5.04 -3.90
CA THR A 105 7.94 -5.43 -2.49
C THR A 105 6.54 -5.20 -1.91
N ILE A 106 5.99 -6.24 -1.29
CA ILE A 106 4.64 -6.21 -0.71
C ILE A 106 4.75 -6.62 0.75
N TYR A 107 4.41 -5.69 1.63
CA TYR A 107 4.32 -5.94 3.05
C TYR A 107 2.84 -6.12 3.41
N GLN A 108 2.48 -7.22 4.07
CA GLN A 108 1.11 -7.45 4.56
C GLN A 108 0.65 -6.32 5.49
N SER A 109 1.57 -5.71 6.25
CA SER A 109 1.32 -4.52 7.06
C SER A 109 0.93 -3.29 6.26
N GLY A 110 1.05 -3.32 4.94
CA GLY A 110 0.60 -2.26 4.04
C GLY A 110 -0.91 -2.15 3.93
N VAL A 111 -1.69 -3.16 4.35
CA VAL A 111 -3.16 -3.09 4.33
C VAL A 111 -3.71 -2.65 5.68
N THR A 112 -4.40 -1.51 5.67
CA THR A 112 -5.13 -0.97 6.83
C THR A 112 -6.62 -0.91 6.53
N TYR A 113 -7.45 -1.50 7.38
CA TYR A 113 -8.90 -1.48 7.22
C TYR A 113 -9.48 -0.27 7.91
N LYS A 114 -10.34 0.46 7.21
CA LYS A 114 -11.14 1.53 7.79
C LYS A 114 -12.45 0.97 8.36
N ASP A 115 -13.03 -0.01 7.65
CA ASP A 115 -14.20 -0.79 8.06
C ASP A 115 -14.19 -2.17 7.37
N ASP A 116 -15.29 -2.91 7.43
CA ASP A 116 -15.44 -4.24 6.82
C ASP A 116 -15.71 -4.21 5.30
N HIS A 117 -15.82 -3.04 4.69
CA HIS A 117 -16.03 -2.83 3.25
C HIS A 117 -14.93 -1.98 2.61
N THR A 118 -14.09 -1.31 3.39
CA THR A 118 -13.08 -0.38 2.89
C THR A 118 -11.72 -0.58 3.56
N ALA A 119 -10.67 -0.60 2.75
CA ALA A 119 -9.29 -0.72 3.20
C ALA A 119 -8.35 0.13 2.34
N THR A 120 -7.17 0.42 2.86
CA THR A 120 -6.10 1.11 2.14
C THR A 120 -4.91 0.18 2.06
N LEU A 121 -4.39 -0.03 0.85
CA LEU A 121 -3.10 -0.67 0.59
C LEU A 121 -2.06 0.42 0.34
N VAL A 122 -1.01 0.44 1.15
CA VAL A 122 0.13 1.35 1.02
C VAL A 122 1.34 0.58 0.53
N GLN A 123 2.01 1.13 -0.47
CA GLN A 123 3.24 0.60 -1.03
C GLN A 123 4.29 1.70 -1.12
N SER A 124 5.55 1.31 -0.98
CA SER A 124 6.69 2.22 -1.01
C SER A 124 7.71 1.71 -2.04
N SER A 125 8.34 2.63 -2.76
CA SER A 125 9.47 2.34 -3.64
C SER A 125 10.74 1.93 -2.89
N GLY A 126 10.77 2.15 -1.57
CA GLY A 126 12.01 2.33 -0.83
C GLY A 126 12.61 3.71 -1.09
N MET A 127 13.56 4.10 -0.24
CA MET A 127 14.31 5.34 -0.38
C MET A 127 15.27 5.24 -1.56
N ASN A 128 15.28 6.24 -2.43
CA ASN A 128 16.25 6.37 -3.53
C ASN A 128 17.54 7.06 -3.05
N SER A 129 18.49 7.29 -3.97
CA SER A 129 19.75 7.99 -3.69
C SER A 129 19.59 9.42 -3.17
N ASP A 130 18.43 10.02 -3.41
CA ASP A 130 18.13 11.42 -3.10
C ASP A 130 17.33 11.54 -1.79
N ASN A 131 17.31 10.46 -0.99
CA ASN A 131 16.50 10.31 0.21
C ASN A 131 14.98 10.49 -0.02
N GLU A 132 14.51 10.23 -1.23
CA GLU A 132 13.10 10.31 -1.58
C GLU A 132 12.47 8.92 -1.62
N THR A 133 11.26 8.83 -1.09
CA THR A 133 10.42 7.64 -1.18
C THR A 133 9.12 7.99 -1.89
N LEU A 134 8.78 7.22 -2.93
CA LEU A 134 7.48 7.28 -3.59
C LEU A 134 6.52 6.31 -2.90
N TYR A 135 5.41 6.84 -2.41
CA TYR A 135 4.31 6.08 -1.85
C TYR A 135 3.16 5.98 -2.85
N ARG A 136 2.59 4.79 -2.98
CA ARG A 136 1.31 4.54 -3.67
C ARG A 136 0.26 4.15 -2.64
N TYR A 137 -0.87 4.86 -2.64
CA TYR A 137 -2.03 4.58 -1.81
C TYR A 137 -3.16 4.06 -2.70
N ALA A 138 -3.52 2.79 -2.56
CA ALA A 138 -4.66 2.20 -3.24
C ALA A 138 -5.83 2.07 -2.25
N THR A 139 -6.96 2.68 -2.58
CA THR A 139 -8.22 2.47 -1.85
C THR A 139 -8.86 1.19 -2.38
N LEU A 140 -9.20 0.29 -1.46
CA LEU A 140 -9.84 -0.99 -1.73
C LEU A 140 -11.27 -0.96 -1.21
N VAL A 141 -12.19 -1.51 -1.98
CA VAL A 141 -13.58 -1.72 -1.60
C VAL A 141 -13.96 -3.19 -1.77
N TYR A 142 -14.73 -3.73 -0.83
CA TYR A 142 -15.27 -5.07 -0.95
C TYR A 142 -16.54 -5.05 -1.80
N ALA A 143 -16.48 -5.58 -3.02
CA ALA A 143 -17.57 -5.63 -3.97
C ALA A 143 -17.58 -6.98 -4.72
N ASP A 144 -18.76 -7.50 -5.03
CA ASP A 144 -18.92 -8.77 -5.75
C ASP A 144 -18.15 -9.93 -5.12
N LYS A 145 -18.22 -10.04 -3.78
CA LYS A 145 -17.53 -11.04 -2.96
C LYS A 145 -15.99 -10.99 -3.06
N SER A 146 -15.41 -9.88 -3.49
CA SER A 146 -13.96 -9.71 -3.61
C SER A 146 -13.49 -8.28 -3.28
N TRP A 147 -12.25 -8.12 -2.81
CA TRP A 147 -11.64 -6.80 -2.68
C TRP A 147 -11.19 -6.28 -4.04
N LYS A 148 -11.64 -5.08 -4.41
CA LYS A 148 -11.32 -4.40 -5.67
C LYS A 148 -10.71 -3.02 -5.41
N VAL A 149 -9.84 -2.55 -6.30
CA VAL A 149 -9.31 -1.17 -6.22
C VAL A 149 -10.36 -0.18 -6.73
N SER A 150 -10.63 0.85 -5.92
CA SER A 150 -11.55 1.95 -6.26
C SER A 150 -10.84 3.26 -6.61
N ALA A 151 -9.64 3.48 -6.08
CA ALA A 151 -8.86 4.68 -6.36
C ALA A 151 -7.37 4.44 -6.07
N VAL A 152 -6.50 5.23 -6.71
CA VAL A 152 -5.06 5.26 -6.46
C VAL A 152 -4.58 6.70 -6.41
N SER A 153 -3.67 6.99 -5.48
CA SER A 153 -2.92 8.24 -5.44
C SER A 153 -1.44 7.99 -5.13
N PHE A 154 -0.60 8.96 -5.47
CA PHE A 154 0.83 8.92 -5.23
C PHE A 154 1.28 10.08 -4.34
N LYS A 155 2.32 9.84 -3.54
CA LYS A 155 2.98 10.89 -2.75
C LYS A 155 4.47 10.64 -2.71
N LYS A 156 5.26 11.65 -3.10
CA LYS A 156 6.71 11.64 -2.89
C LYS A 156 7.03 12.29 -1.54
N VAL A 157 7.88 11.65 -0.74
CA VAL A 157 8.31 12.13 0.58
C VAL A 157 9.84 12.11 0.61
N THR A 158 10.43 13.25 0.95
CA THR A 158 11.87 13.38 1.20
C THR A 158 12.13 13.18 2.69
N GLU A 159 12.95 12.20 3.04
CA GLU A 159 13.35 11.97 4.44
C GLU A 159 14.55 12.85 4.77
N ILE A 160 14.36 13.78 5.71
CA ILE A 160 15.46 14.54 6.29
C ILE A 160 16.11 13.64 7.34
N LEU A 161 17.27 13.06 7.01
CA LEU A 161 18.12 12.43 8.01
C LEU A 161 18.58 13.54 8.96
N ASN A 162 18.02 13.58 10.17
CA ASN A 162 18.56 14.46 11.21
C ASN A 162 20.00 13.98 11.54
N PRO A 163 20.99 14.89 11.52
CA PRO A 163 22.38 14.57 11.82
C PRO A 163 22.58 14.09 13.27
#